data_AF-E5AE96-F1
#
_entry.id   AF-E5AE96-F1
#
_cell.length_a   1.000
_cell.length_b   1.000
_cell.length_c   1.000
_cell.angle_alpha   90.00
_cell.angle_beta   90.00
_cell.angle_gamma   90.00
#
_symmetry.space_group_name_H-M   'P 1'
#
loop_
_entity.id
_entity.type
_entity.pdbx_description
1 polymer ?
#
loop_
_entity_poly.entity_id
_entity_poly.type
_entity_poly.pdbx_seq_one_letter_code
_entity_poly.pdbx_strand_id
1 'polypeptide(L)'
;MKSVAHLSAAVALLSGTTNAFWRMPCHERTALLRLDPIVDKGTASSHGHSIFGGSNFAETTTYDMLRASTCTSCQFGDDKSAYWTPSLHFVHKDGKTEIVPQVGGMLAYYLLLGDNIKAFPKGFQMVAGDSRLRNFTRPLPDPPTAEWTDEDKTQLALGQKAIGFNCMNYNRAPEGSRQRHVFPDKEFLDANCANGIRAEIMFPSCWNGKDVSSPDHRSHVAYPSFIDGGECPEGFPVRLPTLFYETIWNTYAFKGIEGMLSWANGDPTGCGYHADFIGGWDIDVLQRAVDTCTNPSGRVEDCPVFAGDLQSEAKQAECKIEKIPEMLRHEDCEGPTHGLCGNVPVQQGPEYAAPLIPGIGVASPNAPSPSPAAPSPSPAAPDYPAAPPPAAPASSSAPPPPPAPVANPPPQPKVDPAANPVIPAVAPALPLVTPAADIKDAKPNDDDDDDIITTTTYTKEGVVYEVCIKEVEVTVTVMADDEPAPSPHLRRHAHRHRRNAGH
;
A
#
# COMPACT_ATOMS: atom_id res chain seq x y z
N MET A 1 23.14 -30.20 -55.17
CA MET A 1 22.73 -31.17 -54.13
C MET A 1 22.32 -30.36 -52.91
N LYS A 2 21.04 -30.42 -52.56
CA LYS A 2 20.49 -29.77 -51.37
C LYS A 2 20.79 -30.70 -50.18
N SER A 3 21.43 -30.21 -49.13
CA SER A 3 21.40 -30.89 -47.84
C SER A 3 21.06 -29.88 -46.76
N VAL A 4 19.93 -30.17 -46.14
CA VAL A 4 19.22 -29.40 -45.12
C VAL A 4 19.94 -29.64 -43.80
N ALA A 5 20.40 -28.58 -43.14
CA ALA A 5 20.80 -28.65 -41.74
C ALA A 5 19.55 -28.40 -40.89
N HIS A 6 19.10 -29.45 -40.21
CA HIS A 6 18.03 -29.38 -39.24
C HIS A 6 18.48 -28.52 -38.05
N LEU A 7 17.85 -27.36 -37.88
CA LEU A 7 17.91 -26.59 -36.64
C LEU A 7 16.96 -27.26 -35.64
N SER A 8 17.49 -28.09 -34.74
CA SER A 8 16.77 -28.47 -33.53
C SER A 8 16.79 -27.27 -32.58
N ALA A 9 15.73 -26.47 -32.61
CA ALA A 9 15.45 -25.47 -31.60
C ALA A 9 15.08 -26.19 -30.28
N ALA A 10 16.06 -26.35 -29.39
CA ALA A 10 15.77 -26.62 -27.99
C ALA A 10 15.31 -25.31 -27.35
N VAL A 11 14.01 -25.02 -27.46
CA VAL A 11 13.35 -24.01 -26.63
C VAL A 11 13.34 -24.59 -25.21
N ALA A 12 14.28 -24.15 -24.38
CA ALA A 12 14.16 -24.30 -22.94
C ALA A 12 13.08 -23.34 -22.47
N LEU A 13 11.84 -23.84 -22.40
CA LEU A 13 10.74 -23.22 -21.68
C LEU A 13 11.13 -23.21 -20.19
N LEU A 14 11.81 -22.15 -19.75
CA LEU A 14 11.86 -21.79 -18.34
C LEU A 14 10.51 -21.17 -18.01
N SER A 15 9.54 -22.02 -17.70
CA SER A 15 8.30 -21.63 -17.05
C SER A 15 8.63 -21.20 -15.62
N GLY A 16 9.10 -19.96 -15.47
CA GLY A 16 8.89 -19.21 -14.24
C GLY A 16 7.39 -18.98 -14.13
N THR A 17 6.77 -19.45 -13.07
CA THR A 17 5.36 -19.15 -12.81
C THR A 17 5.23 -17.64 -12.72
N THR A 18 4.68 -17.02 -13.76
CA THR A 18 4.13 -15.67 -13.66
C THR A 18 3.11 -15.72 -12.54
N ASN A 19 3.43 -15.11 -11.40
CA ASN A 19 2.48 -14.96 -10.30
C ASN A 19 1.34 -14.11 -10.85
N ALA A 20 0.26 -14.78 -11.22
CA ALA A 20 -0.96 -14.18 -11.71
C ALA A 20 -1.58 -13.34 -10.59
N PHE A 21 -2.07 -12.13 -10.87
CA PHE A 21 -2.74 -11.30 -9.88
C PHE A 21 -3.47 -10.13 -10.55
N TRP A 22 -4.26 -9.40 -9.76
CA TRP A 22 -4.67 -8.04 -10.09
C TRP A 22 -4.47 -7.10 -8.90
N ARG A 23 -4.36 -5.82 -9.20
CA ARG A 23 -4.24 -4.71 -8.25
C ARG A 23 -5.53 -3.95 -8.34
N MET A 24 -6.40 -4.05 -7.33
CA MET A 24 -7.63 -3.28 -7.26
C MET A 24 -7.31 -1.89 -6.72
N PRO A 25 -7.35 -0.82 -7.53
CA PRO A 25 -7.17 0.52 -7.00
C PRO A 25 -8.42 0.92 -6.24
N CYS A 26 -8.24 1.48 -5.05
CA CYS A 26 -9.30 2.09 -4.27
C CYS A 26 -8.94 3.55 -4.01
N HIS A 27 -9.49 4.43 -4.84
CA HIS A 27 -9.20 5.85 -4.80
C HIS A 27 -10.03 6.55 -3.71
N GLU A 28 -9.32 7.33 -2.88
CA GLU A 28 -9.84 8.02 -1.69
C GLU A 28 -10.49 7.11 -0.64
N ARG A 29 -10.46 7.61 0.60
CA ARG A 29 -11.06 6.93 1.74
C ARG A 29 -12.58 7.08 1.69
N THR A 30 -13.28 5.97 1.91
CA THR A 30 -14.72 5.97 2.20
C THR A 30 -14.99 6.61 3.57
N ALA A 31 -14.03 6.49 4.50
CA ALA A 31 -14.07 7.09 5.84
C ALA A 31 -12.68 7.21 6.49
N LEU A 32 -12.53 8.20 7.38
CA LEU A 32 -11.40 8.35 8.32
C LEU A 32 -11.96 8.60 9.72
N LEU A 33 -12.10 7.55 10.53
CA LEU A 33 -12.67 7.65 11.88
C LEU A 33 -12.35 6.40 12.73
N ARG A 34 -12.65 6.44 14.03
CA ARG A 34 -12.49 5.30 14.96
C ARG A 34 -13.60 4.26 14.79
N LEU A 35 -13.63 3.59 13.65
CA LEU A 35 -14.61 2.55 13.34
C LEU A 35 -13.91 1.23 13.04
N ASP A 36 -14.36 0.17 13.70
CA ASP A 36 -13.86 -1.19 13.47
C ASP A 36 -14.96 -2.20 13.80
N PRO A 37 -15.64 -2.78 12.79
CA PRO A 37 -16.69 -3.76 12.99
C PRO A 37 -16.20 -5.16 13.37
N ILE A 38 -14.89 -5.41 13.28
CA ILE A 38 -14.27 -6.70 13.62
C ILE A 38 -13.86 -6.68 15.10
N VAL A 39 -12.94 -5.79 15.47
CA VAL A 39 -12.30 -5.81 16.80
C VAL A 39 -13.15 -5.09 17.84
N ASP A 40 -13.65 -3.89 17.51
CA ASP A 40 -14.35 -2.98 18.44
C ASP A 40 -15.83 -2.80 18.05
N LYS A 41 -16.50 -3.93 17.82
CA LYS A 41 -17.85 -3.98 17.25
C LYS A 41 -18.88 -3.17 18.06
N GLY A 42 -19.62 -2.31 17.38
CA GLY A 42 -20.72 -1.54 17.96
C GLY A 42 -20.29 -0.37 18.86
N THR A 43 -19.00 -0.05 18.92
CA THR A 43 -18.46 1.06 19.70
C THR A 43 -17.41 1.85 18.90
N ALA A 44 -16.89 2.93 19.48
CA ALA A 44 -15.77 3.66 18.90
C ALA A 44 -14.54 2.79 19.06
N SER A 45 -13.83 2.56 17.95
CA SER A 45 -12.61 1.78 17.99
C SER A 45 -11.57 2.42 18.90
N SER A 46 -10.72 1.58 19.48
CA SER A 46 -9.57 1.97 20.29
C SER A 46 -8.64 2.96 19.59
N HIS A 47 -8.67 3.06 18.26
CA HIS A 47 -7.92 4.02 17.47
C HIS A 47 -8.58 4.30 16.10
N GLY A 48 -8.02 5.24 15.33
CA GLY A 48 -8.56 5.69 14.04
C GLY A 48 -8.09 4.85 12.85
N HIS A 49 -8.98 4.63 11.88
CA HIS A 49 -8.70 3.88 10.67
C HIS A 49 -8.90 4.70 9.40
N SER A 50 -8.07 4.46 8.39
CA SER A 50 -8.35 4.82 6.99
C SER A 50 -9.12 3.66 6.34
N ILE A 51 -10.34 3.93 5.89
CA ILE A 51 -11.29 2.90 5.43
C ILE A 51 -11.57 3.10 3.94
N PHE A 52 -11.55 2.00 3.18
CA PHE A 52 -11.82 1.93 1.74
C PHE A 52 -12.87 0.85 1.46
N GLY A 53 -13.53 0.97 0.29
CA GLY A 53 -14.49 0.00 -0.21
C GLY A 53 -15.95 0.44 -0.08
N GLY A 54 -16.85 -0.50 0.22
CA GLY A 54 -18.30 -0.32 0.16
C GLY A 54 -18.89 0.73 1.12
N SER A 55 -19.90 1.49 0.67
CA SER A 55 -20.55 2.56 1.44
C SER A 55 -21.32 2.11 2.69
N ASN A 56 -21.75 0.85 2.79
CA ASN A 56 -22.46 0.34 3.96
C ASN A 56 -21.54 -0.08 5.12
N PHE A 57 -20.27 0.34 5.10
CA PHE A 57 -19.38 0.16 6.23
C PHE A 57 -19.90 0.94 7.46
N ALA A 58 -20.08 0.22 8.57
CA ALA A 58 -20.70 0.70 9.80
C ALA A 58 -20.14 -0.03 11.03
N GLU A 59 -20.61 0.32 12.24
CA GLU A 59 -20.16 -0.21 13.52
C GLU A 59 -20.35 -1.74 13.66
N THR A 60 -21.24 -2.33 12.86
CA THR A 60 -21.59 -3.76 12.89
C THR A 60 -21.68 -4.38 11.49
N THR A 61 -20.75 -4.00 10.61
CA THR A 61 -20.68 -4.46 9.21
C THR A 61 -20.79 -5.98 9.06
N THR A 62 -21.54 -6.41 8.06
CA THR A 62 -21.66 -7.81 7.62
C THR A 62 -21.47 -7.91 6.11
N TYR A 63 -21.22 -9.12 5.59
CA TYR A 63 -21.17 -9.37 4.15
C TYR A 63 -22.42 -8.83 3.42
N ASP A 64 -23.63 -9.12 3.93
CA ASP A 64 -24.86 -8.72 3.25
C ASP A 64 -25.04 -7.19 3.23
N MET A 65 -24.57 -6.49 4.28
CA MET A 65 -24.52 -5.02 4.29
C MET A 65 -23.58 -4.51 3.20
N LEU A 66 -22.36 -5.05 3.11
CA LEU A 66 -21.39 -4.67 2.09
C LEU A 66 -21.92 -4.91 0.68
N ARG A 67 -22.50 -6.08 0.40
CA ARG A 67 -23.16 -6.37 -0.90
C ARG A 67 -24.30 -5.42 -1.24
N ALA A 68 -24.96 -4.83 -0.23
CA ALA A 68 -26.00 -3.83 -0.42
C ALA A 68 -25.47 -2.39 -0.55
N SER A 69 -24.15 -2.17 -0.56
CA SER A 69 -23.55 -0.84 -0.71
C SER A 69 -23.91 -0.22 -2.05
N THR A 70 -24.27 1.06 -2.04
CA THR A 70 -24.66 1.80 -3.25
C THR A 70 -23.45 2.22 -4.09
N CYS A 71 -22.30 2.40 -3.45
CA CYS A 71 -21.02 2.66 -4.09
C CYS A 71 -19.88 1.86 -3.44
N THR A 72 -18.70 1.90 -4.06
CA THR A 72 -17.43 1.45 -3.49
C THR A 72 -16.36 2.44 -3.89
N SER A 73 -15.33 2.63 -3.07
CA SER A 73 -14.16 3.43 -3.47
C SER A 73 -13.17 2.67 -4.36
N CYS A 74 -13.46 1.42 -4.74
CA CYS A 74 -12.57 0.56 -5.54
C CYS A 74 -12.95 0.49 -7.03
N GLN A 75 -11.99 0.41 -7.94
CA GLN A 75 -12.18 0.61 -9.38
C GLN A 75 -13.18 -0.36 -10.01
N PHE A 76 -13.33 -1.58 -9.53
CA PHE A 76 -14.36 -2.50 -10.00
C PHE A 76 -15.64 -2.38 -9.15
N GLY A 77 -16.75 -2.02 -9.80
CA GLY A 77 -18.00 -1.69 -9.13
C GLY A 77 -18.57 -2.79 -8.24
N ASP A 78 -18.39 -4.06 -8.62
CA ASP A 78 -18.87 -5.21 -7.84
C ASP A 78 -18.00 -5.53 -6.61
N ASP A 79 -16.78 -5.00 -6.50
CA ASP A 79 -15.98 -5.13 -5.28
C ASP A 79 -16.49 -4.19 -4.19
N LYS A 80 -17.41 -4.69 -3.37
CA LYS A 80 -17.95 -3.97 -2.21
C LYS A 80 -17.28 -4.36 -0.90
N SER A 81 -16.14 -5.03 -0.94
CA SER A 81 -15.42 -5.42 0.28
C SER A 81 -15.04 -4.20 1.11
N ALA A 82 -14.68 -4.43 2.37
CA ALA A 82 -14.15 -3.40 3.24
C ALA A 82 -12.69 -3.68 3.56
N TYR A 83 -11.86 -2.65 3.40
CA TYR A 83 -10.42 -2.68 3.63
C TYR A 83 -10.06 -1.51 4.53
N TRP A 84 -9.38 -1.76 5.64
CA TRP A 84 -8.92 -0.66 6.48
C TRP A 84 -7.62 -0.97 7.21
N THR A 85 -6.91 0.10 7.55
CA THR A 85 -5.63 0.09 8.28
C THR A 85 -5.64 1.27 9.26
N PRO A 86 -4.80 1.27 10.32
CA PRO A 86 -4.61 2.48 11.11
C PRO A 86 -4.09 3.61 10.20
N SER A 87 -4.53 4.85 10.41
CA SER A 87 -4.00 6.00 9.66
C SER A 87 -2.61 6.39 10.15
N LEU A 88 -1.75 6.85 9.23
CA LEU A 88 -0.43 7.37 9.56
C LEU A 88 -0.52 8.85 9.95
N HIS A 89 0.10 9.22 11.06
CA HIS A 89 0.16 10.61 11.52
C HIS A 89 1.62 11.05 11.69
N PHE A 90 1.83 12.35 11.55
CA PHE A 90 3.04 13.02 12.01
C PHE A 90 2.78 13.61 13.40
N VAL A 91 3.62 13.23 14.36
CA VAL A 91 3.60 13.74 15.74
C VAL A 91 4.68 14.80 15.86
N HIS A 92 4.26 16.06 15.95
CA HIS A 92 5.12 17.21 16.15
C HIS A 92 5.74 17.20 17.54
N LYS A 93 6.88 17.87 17.68
CA LYS A 93 7.57 18.04 18.97
C LYS A 93 6.72 18.75 20.04
N ASP A 94 5.76 19.58 19.65
CA ASP A 94 4.82 20.26 20.55
C ASP A 94 3.63 19.37 20.97
N GLY A 95 3.60 18.11 20.52
CA GLY A 95 2.55 17.14 20.82
C GLY A 95 1.31 17.25 19.94
N LYS A 96 1.31 18.15 18.95
CA LYS A 96 0.27 18.12 17.91
C LYS A 96 0.48 16.93 16.99
N THR A 97 -0.63 16.41 16.48
CA THR A 97 -0.65 15.34 15.50
C THR A 97 -1.53 15.74 14.35
N GLU A 98 -1.08 15.45 13.13
CA GLU A 98 -1.88 15.58 11.93
C GLU A 98 -1.63 14.38 11.03
N ILE A 99 -2.62 14.04 10.20
CA ILE A 99 -2.52 12.93 9.28
C ILE A 99 -1.40 13.19 8.28
N VAL A 100 -0.66 12.15 7.92
CA VAL A 100 0.21 12.22 6.75
C VAL A 100 -0.70 12.13 5.51
N PRO A 101 -0.56 12.99 4.49
CA PRO A 101 -1.40 12.90 3.30
C PRO A 101 -1.19 11.57 2.56
N GLN A 102 -2.27 10.92 2.13
CA GLN A 102 -2.20 9.76 1.23
C GLN A 102 -2.03 10.21 -0.22
N VAL A 103 -1.32 9.42 -1.02
CA VAL A 103 -1.12 9.65 -2.45
C VAL A 103 -1.76 8.51 -3.22
N GLY A 104 -2.83 8.81 -3.97
CA GLY A 104 -3.49 7.83 -4.85
C GLY A 104 -4.41 6.81 -4.15
N GLY A 105 -4.67 6.97 -2.85
CA GLY A 105 -5.51 6.04 -2.08
C GLY A 105 -4.77 4.76 -1.68
N MET A 106 -5.46 3.62 -1.77
CA MET A 106 -4.93 2.31 -1.43
C MET A 106 -5.03 1.37 -2.65
N LEU A 107 -4.01 0.54 -2.87
CA LEU A 107 -4.11 -0.60 -3.77
C LEU A 107 -4.34 -1.89 -2.95
N ALA A 108 -5.43 -2.60 -3.24
CA ALA A 108 -5.68 -3.94 -2.72
C ALA A 108 -5.29 -4.98 -3.78
N TYR A 109 -4.18 -5.66 -3.56
CA TYR A 109 -3.71 -6.72 -4.44
C TYR A 109 -4.39 -8.03 -4.08
N TYR A 110 -4.76 -8.80 -5.10
CA TYR A 110 -5.21 -10.18 -4.99
C TYR A 110 -4.18 -11.07 -5.67
N LEU A 111 -3.16 -11.48 -4.90
CA LEU A 111 -2.05 -12.26 -5.44
C LEU A 111 -2.42 -13.74 -5.51
N LEU A 112 -2.25 -14.35 -6.69
CA LEU A 112 -2.57 -15.75 -6.92
C LEU A 112 -1.32 -16.62 -6.71
N LEU A 113 -0.90 -16.70 -5.45
CA LEU A 113 0.33 -17.38 -5.01
C LEU A 113 0.04 -18.83 -4.58
N GLY A 114 0.32 -19.76 -5.49
CA GLY A 114 0.12 -21.20 -5.32
C GLY A 114 -0.98 -21.75 -6.21
N ASP A 115 -1.36 -23.01 -5.97
CA ASP A 115 -2.34 -23.73 -6.80
C ASP A 115 -3.71 -23.84 -6.12
N ASN A 116 -4.74 -24.11 -6.92
CA ASN A 116 -6.11 -24.41 -6.45
C ASN A 116 -6.73 -23.34 -5.54
N ILE A 117 -6.41 -22.07 -5.81
CA ILE A 117 -6.86 -20.94 -5.02
C ILE A 117 -8.40 -20.83 -5.02
N LYS A 118 -8.97 -20.59 -3.84
CA LYS A 118 -10.41 -20.46 -3.64
C LYS A 118 -10.77 -19.04 -3.22
N ALA A 119 -11.80 -18.49 -3.86
CA ALA A 119 -12.40 -17.22 -3.44
C ALA A 119 -12.78 -17.24 -1.95
N PHE A 120 -12.73 -16.07 -1.32
CA PHE A 120 -13.18 -15.92 0.06
C PHE A 120 -14.64 -16.37 0.21
N PRO A 121 -14.98 -17.20 1.21
CA PRO A 121 -16.36 -17.63 1.42
C PRO A 121 -17.24 -16.47 1.92
N LYS A 122 -18.56 -16.66 1.86
CA LYS A 122 -19.53 -15.68 2.38
C LYS A 122 -19.25 -15.38 3.85
N GLY A 123 -19.15 -14.09 4.20
CA GLY A 123 -18.94 -13.66 5.59
C GLY A 123 -17.49 -13.77 6.08
N PHE A 124 -16.54 -14.04 5.18
CA PHE A 124 -15.12 -14.12 5.53
C PHE A 124 -14.58 -12.78 6.02
N GLN A 125 -13.86 -12.81 7.14
CA GLN A 125 -13.24 -11.65 7.75
C GLN A 125 -11.96 -12.05 8.48
N MET A 126 -10.92 -11.23 8.36
CA MET A 126 -9.63 -11.51 8.98
C MET A 126 -8.84 -10.24 9.30
N VAL A 127 -7.90 -10.36 10.22
CA VAL A 127 -6.93 -9.32 10.58
C VAL A 127 -5.51 -9.83 10.32
N ALA A 128 -4.69 -9.02 9.68
CA ALA A 128 -3.26 -9.23 9.53
C ALA A 128 -2.47 -8.27 10.42
N GLY A 129 -1.29 -8.69 10.89
CA GLY A 129 -0.47 -7.89 11.81
C GLY A 129 -0.96 -7.91 13.26
N ASP A 130 -0.20 -7.26 14.13
CA ASP A 130 -0.46 -7.16 15.57
C ASP A 130 -0.32 -5.71 16.04
N SER A 131 -1.46 -5.09 16.35
CA SER A 131 -1.56 -3.67 16.77
C SER A 131 -0.69 -3.30 17.98
N ARG A 132 -0.28 -4.27 18.79
CA ARG A 132 0.47 -4.02 20.04
C ARG A 132 1.97 -4.28 19.91
N LEU A 133 2.42 -4.80 18.78
CA LEU A 133 3.84 -5.05 18.56
C LEU A 133 4.60 -3.72 18.41
N ARG A 134 5.79 -3.63 19.02
CA ARG A 134 6.67 -2.44 18.95
C ARG A 134 8.12 -2.80 18.65
N ASN A 135 8.35 -4.00 18.15
CA ASN A 135 9.69 -4.53 17.94
C ASN A 135 9.75 -5.48 16.75
N PHE A 136 10.85 -5.40 16.02
CA PHE A 136 11.24 -6.32 14.97
C PHE A 136 12.63 -6.86 15.31
N THR A 137 12.74 -8.17 15.53
CA THR A 137 13.96 -8.81 16.07
C THR A 137 14.70 -9.66 15.06
N ARG A 138 14.24 -9.71 13.81
CA ARG A 138 14.89 -10.48 12.73
C ARG A 138 15.91 -9.61 11.99
N PRO A 139 16.82 -10.21 11.20
CA PRO A 139 17.75 -9.43 10.38
C PRO A 139 17.00 -8.50 9.44
N LEU A 140 17.54 -7.29 9.24
CA LEU A 140 17.03 -6.29 8.32
C LEU A 140 18.17 -5.77 7.44
N PRO A 141 18.10 -5.86 6.09
CA PRO A 141 17.01 -6.45 5.32
C PRO A 141 16.89 -7.96 5.55
N ASP A 142 15.74 -8.53 5.22
CA ASP A 142 15.51 -9.97 5.28
C ASP A 142 16.56 -10.73 4.45
N PRO A 143 17.14 -11.83 4.99
CA PRO A 143 18.01 -12.68 4.21
C PRO A 143 17.22 -13.37 3.08
N PRO A 144 17.90 -13.83 2.01
CA PRO A 144 17.24 -14.61 0.97
C PRO A 144 16.41 -15.75 1.55
N THR A 145 15.22 -16.02 0.99
CA THR A 145 14.29 -17.04 1.51
C THR A 145 14.90 -18.45 1.58
N ALA A 146 15.90 -18.74 0.73
CA ALA A 146 16.67 -19.98 0.76
C ALA A 146 17.49 -20.17 2.06
N GLU A 147 17.80 -19.08 2.76
CA GLU A 147 18.55 -19.07 4.01
C GLU A 147 17.64 -19.06 5.25
N TRP A 148 16.31 -19.01 5.07
CA TRP A 148 15.37 -18.94 6.18
C TRP A 148 15.37 -20.23 7.00
N THR A 149 15.55 -20.05 8.29
CA THR A 149 15.49 -21.11 9.30
C THR A 149 14.06 -21.36 9.76
N ASP A 150 13.85 -22.36 10.61
CA ASP A 150 12.53 -22.61 11.22
C ASP A 150 12.05 -21.43 12.08
N GLU A 151 12.98 -20.67 12.67
CA GLU A 151 12.62 -19.48 13.44
C GLU A 151 12.04 -18.36 12.57
N ASP A 152 12.55 -18.20 11.34
CA ASP A 152 12.06 -17.24 10.35
C ASP A 152 10.68 -17.62 9.79
N LYS A 153 10.31 -18.89 9.92
CA LYS A 153 9.07 -19.48 9.40
C LYS A 153 7.99 -19.65 10.48
N THR A 154 8.24 -19.19 11.70
CA THR A 154 7.20 -19.10 12.72
C THR A 154 6.12 -18.10 12.28
N GLN A 155 4.86 -18.33 12.63
CA GLN A 155 3.76 -17.42 12.24
C GLN A 155 3.97 -15.99 12.73
N LEU A 156 4.62 -15.81 13.89
CA LEU A 156 5.02 -14.49 14.39
C LEU A 156 6.06 -13.83 13.47
N ALA A 157 7.14 -14.54 13.10
CA ALA A 157 8.17 -14.00 12.23
C ALA A 157 7.63 -13.69 10.82
N LEU A 158 6.81 -14.59 10.27
CA LEU A 158 6.14 -14.38 8.97
C LEU A 158 5.19 -13.16 9.03
N GLY A 159 4.42 -13.01 10.11
CA GLY A 159 3.55 -11.85 10.30
C GLY A 159 4.32 -10.53 10.44
N GLN A 160 5.49 -10.54 11.08
CA GLN A 160 6.37 -9.37 11.14
C GLN A 160 6.98 -9.02 9.77
N LYS A 161 7.45 -10.02 9.03
CA LYS A 161 8.01 -9.88 7.67
C LYS A 161 6.96 -9.56 6.61
N ALA A 162 5.67 -9.74 6.92
CA ALA A 162 4.56 -9.38 6.06
C ALA A 162 4.30 -7.87 6.00
N ILE A 163 4.95 -7.08 6.86
CA ILE A 163 4.79 -5.62 6.94
C ILE A 163 5.96 -4.92 6.24
N GLY A 164 5.72 -3.81 5.55
CA GLY A 164 6.74 -3.07 4.79
C GLY A 164 6.60 -1.56 4.90
N PHE A 165 7.72 -0.83 5.00
CA PHE A 165 7.77 0.64 4.97
C PHE A 165 8.84 1.14 4.01
N ASN A 166 8.57 1.04 2.72
CA ASN A 166 9.58 1.31 1.70
C ASN A 166 9.78 2.81 1.51
N CYS A 167 11.03 3.24 1.48
CA CYS A 167 11.42 4.61 1.21
C CYS A 167 11.27 4.90 -0.29
N MET A 168 10.38 5.83 -0.64
CA MET A 168 10.11 6.15 -2.05
C MET A 168 10.99 7.30 -2.52
N ASN A 169 11.73 7.08 -3.60
CA ASN A 169 12.51 8.10 -4.29
C ASN A 169 12.66 7.74 -5.77
N TYR A 170 11.90 8.41 -6.64
CA TYR A 170 11.87 8.10 -8.08
C TYR A 170 13.16 8.45 -8.82
N ASN A 171 14.11 9.13 -8.18
CA ASN A 171 15.43 9.42 -8.73
C ASN A 171 16.49 8.37 -8.32
N ARG A 172 16.09 7.29 -7.65
CA ARG A 172 16.97 6.21 -7.20
C ARG A 172 16.39 4.86 -7.57
N ALA A 173 17.20 3.81 -7.43
CA ALA A 173 16.70 2.45 -7.54
C ALA A 173 15.58 2.24 -6.48
N PRO A 174 14.41 1.71 -6.87
CA PRO A 174 13.31 1.51 -5.93
C PRO A 174 13.67 0.43 -4.90
N GLU A 175 13.21 0.62 -3.67
CA GLU A 175 13.24 -0.44 -2.66
C GLU A 175 12.30 -1.59 -3.07
N GLY A 176 12.75 -2.82 -2.84
CA GLY A 176 11.92 -4.02 -3.04
C GLY A 176 10.76 -4.05 -2.04
N SER A 177 9.68 -4.78 -2.34
CA SER A 177 8.55 -4.91 -1.42
C SER A 177 9.00 -5.41 -0.06
N ARG A 178 8.43 -4.84 1.00
CA ARG A 178 8.68 -5.15 2.41
C ARG A 178 10.15 -5.15 2.79
N GLN A 179 10.95 -4.28 2.16
CA GLN A 179 12.39 -4.18 2.42
C GLN A 179 12.71 -3.65 3.82
N ARG A 180 11.78 -2.91 4.43
CA ARG A 180 11.89 -2.35 5.78
C ARG A 180 10.70 -2.78 6.61
N HIS A 181 10.95 -3.28 7.83
CA HIS A 181 9.88 -3.73 8.74
C HIS A 181 9.64 -2.77 9.93
N VAL A 182 10.39 -1.67 9.97
CA VAL A 182 10.28 -0.60 10.97
C VAL A 182 10.32 0.75 10.27
N PHE A 183 9.76 1.79 10.88
CA PHE A 183 9.89 3.13 10.34
C PHE A 183 11.37 3.56 10.30
N PRO A 184 11.84 4.16 9.20
CA PRO A 184 13.10 4.87 9.20
C PRO A 184 13.04 6.07 10.16
N ASP A 185 14.20 6.42 10.74
CA ASP A 185 14.32 7.64 11.55
C ASP A 185 14.10 8.92 10.72
N LYS A 186 13.87 10.03 11.41
CA LYS A 186 13.48 11.28 10.77
C LYS A 186 14.57 11.82 9.84
N GLU A 187 15.82 11.71 10.25
CA GLU A 187 16.98 12.10 9.46
C GLU A 187 17.06 11.31 8.14
N PHE A 188 16.83 10.00 8.20
CA PHE A 188 16.80 9.13 7.03
C PHE A 188 15.66 9.51 6.09
N LEU A 189 14.45 9.72 6.63
CA LEU A 189 13.28 10.12 5.83
C LEU A 189 13.54 11.41 5.04
N ASP A 190 14.05 12.44 5.71
CA ASP A 190 14.30 13.75 5.11
C ASP A 190 15.37 13.71 4.00
N ALA A 191 16.37 12.86 4.18
CA ALA A 191 17.49 12.72 3.26
C ALA A 191 17.18 11.81 2.06
N ASN A 192 16.33 10.79 2.25
CA ASN A 192 16.22 9.69 1.28
C ASN A 192 14.84 9.53 0.67
N CYS A 193 13.75 9.81 1.39
CA CYS A 193 12.39 9.43 0.99
C CYS A 193 11.64 10.59 0.34
N ALA A 194 12.20 11.08 -0.78
CA ALA A 194 11.73 12.26 -1.50
C ALA A 194 10.28 12.17 -1.99
N ASN A 195 9.73 10.96 -2.10
CA ASN A 195 8.38 10.69 -2.56
C ASN A 195 7.52 9.98 -1.51
N GLY A 196 7.93 10.05 -0.24
CA GLY A 196 7.18 9.51 0.89
C GLY A 196 7.57 8.09 1.29
N ILE A 197 6.70 7.45 2.08
CA ILE A 197 6.80 6.04 2.46
C ILE A 197 5.67 5.28 1.80
N ARG A 198 5.99 4.11 1.24
CA ARG A 198 5.00 3.12 0.83
C ARG A 198 4.83 2.10 1.95
N ALA A 199 3.68 2.17 2.62
CA ALA A 199 3.29 1.21 3.65
C ALA A 199 2.65 -0.01 2.97
N GLU A 200 3.06 -1.19 3.43
CA GLU A 200 2.73 -2.46 2.82
C GLU A 200 2.35 -3.47 3.91
N ILE A 201 1.31 -4.27 3.67
CA ILE A 201 0.97 -5.38 4.56
C ILE A 201 0.36 -6.54 3.77
N MET A 202 0.92 -7.73 3.96
CA MET A 202 0.43 -8.96 3.38
C MET A 202 -0.41 -9.74 4.38
N PHE A 203 -1.51 -10.33 3.92
CA PHE A 203 -2.38 -11.15 4.76
C PHE A 203 -1.96 -12.64 4.71
N PRO A 204 -2.28 -13.40 5.77
CA PRO A 204 -2.20 -14.85 5.71
C PRO A 204 -3.16 -15.40 4.63
N SER A 205 -2.71 -16.41 3.87
CA SER A 205 -3.46 -16.93 2.72
C SER A 205 -3.78 -18.43 2.79
N CYS A 206 -3.44 -19.09 3.90
CA CYS A 206 -3.84 -20.46 4.19
C CYS A 206 -5.03 -20.48 5.16
N TRP A 207 -6.14 -21.07 4.74
CA TRP A 207 -7.40 -21.13 5.49
C TRP A 207 -7.70 -22.54 5.95
N ASN A 208 -8.31 -22.65 7.14
CA ASN A 208 -8.70 -23.93 7.72
C ASN A 208 -9.85 -24.64 6.97
N GLY A 209 -10.43 -24.00 5.96
CA GLY A 209 -11.47 -24.56 5.10
C GLY A 209 -12.87 -24.59 5.74
N LYS A 210 -13.03 -24.00 6.92
CA LYS A 210 -14.27 -24.11 7.71
C LYS A 210 -14.76 -22.77 8.24
N ASP A 211 -13.93 -22.05 8.99
CA ASP A 211 -14.39 -20.91 9.78
C ASP A 211 -14.20 -19.61 9.02
N VAL A 212 -15.26 -18.82 8.85
CA VAL A 212 -15.20 -17.53 8.15
C VAL A 212 -14.61 -16.40 9.02
N SER A 213 -14.35 -16.70 10.29
CA SER A 213 -13.74 -15.83 11.30
C SER A 213 -13.37 -16.69 12.51
N SER A 214 -12.49 -16.18 13.37
CA SER A 214 -12.22 -16.71 14.71
C SER A 214 -12.48 -15.64 15.78
N PRO A 215 -12.55 -15.97 17.09
CA PRO A 215 -12.73 -14.96 18.15
C PRO A 215 -11.65 -13.87 18.19
N ASP A 216 -10.45 -14.20 17.74
CA ASP A 216 -9.31 -13.27 17.59
C ASP A 216 -9.15 -12.76 16.15
N HIS A 217 -10.04 -13.18 15.25
CA HIS A 217 -10.05 -12.88 13.81
C HIS A 217 -8.76 -13.24 13.04
N ARG A 218 -7.89 -14.05 13.65
CA ARG A 218 -6.57 -14.45 13.14
C ARG A 218 -6.39 -15.97 13.08
N SER A 219 -6.78 -16.70 14.14
CA SER A 219 -6.49 -18.13 14.29
C SER A 219 -7.11 -19.07 13.23
N HIS A 220 -8.09 -18.62 12.43
CA HIS A 220 -8.68 -19.40 11.35
C HIS A 220 -7.89 -19.33 10.03
N VAL A 221 -6.85 -18.48 9.96
CA VAL A 221 -5.93 -18.33 8.85
C VAL A 221 -4.47 -18.43 9.30
N ALA A 222 -3.56 -18.74 8.37
CA ALA A 222 -2.12 -18.82 8.60
C ALA A 222 -1.33 -18.31 7.39
N TYR A 223 -0.14 -17.79 7.65
CA TYR A 223 0.83 -17.47 6.60
C TYR A 223 1.42 -18.76 6.02
N PRO A 224 1.60 -18.84 4.69
CA PRO A 224 2.37 -19.91 4.09
C PRO A 224 3.86 -19.76 4.41
N SER A 225 4.64 -20.82 4.23
CA SER A 225 6.03 -20.92 4.71
C SER A 225 7.00 -19.83 4.22
N PHE A 226 6.69 -19.12 3.13
CA PHE A 226 7.52 -18.06 2.57
C PHE A 226 6.81 -16.71 2.43
N ILE A 227 5.61 -16.55 3.01
CA ILE A 227 4.74 -15.36 2.89
C ILE A 227 4.29 -15.14 1.43
N ASP A 228 5.21 -14.92 0.49
CA ASP A 228 5.01 -14.80 -0.98
C ASP A 228 4.69 -16.15 -1.65
N GLY A 229 4.01 -17.04 -0.94
CA GLY A 229 3.74 -18.42 -1.34
C GLY A 229 4.44 -19.42 -0.41
N GLY A 230 4.77 -20.59 -0.95
CA GLY A 230 5.20 -21.74 -0.16
C GLY A 230 4.03 -22.61 0.30
N GLU A 231 4.30 -23.54 1.19
CA GLU A 231 3.33 -24.54 1.64
C GLU A 231 2.43 -23.97 2.75
N CYS A 232 1.17 -24.41 2.77
CA CYS A 232 0.30 -24.14 3.91
C CYS A 232 0.67 -25.05 5.08
N PRO A 233 0.67 -24.54 6.32
CA PRO A 233 0.89 -25.37 7.49
C PRO A 233 -0.27 -26.36 7.69
N GLU A 234 0.01 -27.43 8.45
CA GLU A 234 -1.00 -28.42 8.84
C GLU A 234 -2.22 -27.74 9.48
N GLY A 235 -3.43 -28.20 9.12
CA GLY A 235 -4.69 -27.61 9.59
C GLY A 235 -5.24 -26.50 8.70
N PHE A 236 -4.49 -26.01 7.71
CA PHE A 236 -4.91 -24.95 6.79
C PHE A 236 -4.88 -25.40 5.32
N PRO A 237 -5.75 -26.35 4.91
CA PRO A 237 -5.64 -27.03 3.61
C PRO A 237 -6.08 -26.18 2.42
N VAL A 238 -6.78 -25.05 2.63
CA VAL A 238 -7.35 -24.25 1.54
C VAL A 238 -6.49 -23.01 1.29
N ARG A 239 -6.01 -22.85 0.06
CA ARG A 239 -5.32 -21.61 -0.37
C ARG A 239 -6.35 -20.56 -0.79
N LEU A 240 -6.23 -19.36 -0.25
CA LEU A 240 -6.98 -18.16 -0.62
C LEU A 240 -6.11 -17.22 -1.48
N PRO A 241 -6.71 -16.27 -2.24
CA PRO A 241 -5.95 -15.16 -2.80
C PRO A 241 -5.22 -14.45 -1.67
N THR A 242 -3.93 -14.18 -1.87
CA THR A 242 -3.15 -13.46 -0.86
C THR A 242 -3.48 -11.98 -1.01
N LEU A 243 -4.16 -11.40 -0.02
CA LEU A 243 -4.37 -9.96 0.01
C LEU A 243 -3.05 -9.27 0.37
N PHE A 244 -2.76 -8.20 -0.34
CA PHE A 244 -1.64 -7.32 -0.02
C PHE A 244 -2.09 -5.87 -0.20
N TYR A 245 -2.03 -5.09 0.87
CA TYR A 245 -2.38 -3.68 0.82
C TYR A 245 -1.14 -2.84 0.64
N GLU A 246 -1.25 -1.84 -0.22
CA GLU A 246 -0.21 -0.87 -0.47
C GLU A 246 -0.82 0.54 -0.36
N THR A 247 -0.19 1.42 0.41
CA THR A 247 -0.60 2.82 0.54
C THR A 247 0.62 3.71 0.54
N ILE A 248 0.61 4.75 -0.28
CA ILE A 248 1.68 5.75 -0.30
C ILE A 248 1.28 6.91 0.60
N TRP A 249 2.17 7.25 1.53
CA TRP A 249 2.01 8.36 2.47
C TRP A 249 3.07 9.42 2.17
N ASN A 250 2.65 10.66 1.92
CA ASN A 250 3.52 11.80 1.64
C ASN A 250 4.22 12.31 2.91
N THR A 251 5.11 11.50 3.47
CA THR A 251 5.92 11.87 4.63
C THR A 251 6.88 13.02 4.32
N TYR A 252 7.20 13.25 3.04
CA TYR A 252 8.07 14.35 2.60
C TYR A 252 7.45 15.73 2.85
N ALA A 253 6.12 15.82 3.01
CA ALA A 253 5.45 17.05 3.47
C ALA A 253 5.99 17.55 4.83
N PHE A 254 6.60 16.66 5.62
CA PHE A 254 7.17 16.97 6.93
C PHE A 254 8.70 17.10 6.93
N LYS A 255 9.31 17.23 5.75
CA LYS A 255 10.76 17.39 5.64
C LYS A 255 11.25 18.63 6.40
N GLY A 256 12.28 18.47 7.22
CA GLY A 256 12.86 19.55 8.02
C GLY A 256 12.02 20.00 9.22
N ILE A 257 10.84 19.38 9.45
CA ILE A 257 10.02 19.61 10.63
C ILE A 257 10.40 18.58 11.70
N GLU A 258 10.66 19.01 12.93
CA GLU A 258 10.99 18.11 14.04
C GLU A 258 9.75 17.33 14.53
N GLY A 259 9.87 16.00 14.62
CA GLY A 259 8.79 15.13 15.05
C GLY A 259 9.06 13.68 14.67
N MET A 260 8.03 12.84 14.74
CA MET A 260 8.10 11.42 14.40
C MET A 260 6.83 10.95 13.71
N LEU A 261 6.92 9.85 12.99
CA LEU A 261 5.75 9.14 12.48
C LEU A 261 5.10 8.32 13.60
N SER A 262 3.78 8.18 13.54
CA SER A 262 3.06 7.22 14.36
C SER A 262 1.80 6.73 13.66
N TRP A 263 1.55 5.42 13.72
CA TRP A 263 0.23 4.88 13.40
C TRP A 263 -0.79 5.32 14.44
N ALA A 264 -2.06 5.41 14.04
CA ALA A 264 -3.16 5.85 14.91
C ALA A 264 -3.33 5.03 16.20
N ASN A 265 -2.86 3.77 16.23
CA ASN A 265 -2.80 2.94 17.43
C ASN A 265 -1.63 3.30 18.39
N GLY A 266 -1.00 4.46 18.20
CA GLY A 266 0.09 4.95 19.03
C GLY A 266 1.38 4.17 18.84
N ASP A 267 1.64 3.64 17.64
CA ASP A 267 2.88 2.96 17.31
C ASP A 267 3.85 3.90 16.57
N PRO A 268 4.97 4.31 17.18
CA PRO A 268 6.02 5.10 16.53
C PRO A 268 7.10 4.24 15.87
N THR A 269 7.02 2.91 15.96
CA THR A 269 8.04 1.98 15.45
C THR A 269 7.70 1.41 14.07
N GLY A 270 6.43 1.43 13.70
CA GLY A 270 5.88 0.78 12.50
C GLY A 270 5.47 -0.69 12.72
N CYS A 271 6.00 -1.36 13.75
CA CYS A 271 5.76 -2.80 13.98
C CYS A 271 4.31 -3.15 14.32
N GLY A 272 3.54 -2.19 14.82
CA GLY A 272 2.14 -2.29 15.18
C GLY A 272 1.19 -2.07 14.00
N TYR A 273 1.71 -1.96 12.77
CA TYR A 273 0.88 -1.89 11.58
C TYR A 273 0.07 -3.18 11.42
N HIS A 274 -1.21 -3.02 11.14
CA HIS A 274 -2.15 -4.11 10.93
C HIS A 274 -3.16 -3.67 9.88
N ALA A 275 -3.91 -4.64 9.40
CA ALA A 275 -4.95 -4.39 8.43
C ALA A 275 -6.06 -5.40 8.56
N ASP A 276 -7.23 -4.98 8.13
CA ASP A 276 -8.47 -5.69 8.34
C ASP A 276 -9.20 -5.84 7.02
N PHE A 277 -9.97 -6.92 6.94
CA PHE A 277 -10.70 -7.29 5.74
C PHE A 277 -12.06 -7.88 6.10
N ILE A 278 -13.11 -7.41 5.42
CA ILE A 278 -14.38 -8.13 5.30
C ILE A 278 -14.68 -8.30 3.83
N GLY A 279 -14.87 -9.55 3.41
CA GLY A 279 -15.25 -9.87 2.04
C GLY A 279 -16.60 -9.29 1.67
N GLY A 280 -16.65 -8.56 0.55
CA GLY A 280 -17.88 -8.00 -0.02
C GLY A 280 -17.96 -8.21 -1.53
N TRP A 281 -17.22 -9.17 -2.08
CA TRP A 281 -17.36 -9.63 -3.46
C TRP A 281 -18.59 -10.49 -3.66
N ASP A 282 -19.17 -10.50 -4.86
CA ASP A 282 -19.88 -11.69 -5.32
C ASP A 282 -18.88 -12.85 -5.44
N ILE A 283 -19.18 -13.97 -4.77
CA ILE A 283 -18.23 -15.08 -4.62
C ILE A 283 -17.95 -15.75 -5.97
N ASP A 284 -18.95 -15.87 -6.84
CA ASP A 284 -18.78 -16.48 -8.15
C ASP A 284 -18.00 -15.55 -9.09
N VAL A 285 -18.22 -14.24 -8.99
CA VAL A 285 -17.39 -13.23 -9.70
C VAL A 285 -15.94 -13.32 -9.24
N LEU A 286 -15.69 -13.33 -7.92
CA LEU A 286 -14.34 -13.43 -7.37
C LEU A 286 -13.66 -14.74 -7.77
N GLN A 287 -14.36 -15.88 -7.74
CA GLN A 287 -13.78 -17.16 -8.16
C GLN A 287 -13.43 -17.12 -9.66
N ARG A 288 -14.31 -16.57 -10.51
CA ARG A 288 -13.98 -16.38 -11.94
C ARG A 288 -12.76 -15.47 -12.14
N ALA A 289 -12.64 -14.41 -11.33
CA ALA A 289 -11.49 -13.52 -11.37
C ALA A 289 -10.20 -14.26 -10.96
N VAL A 290 -10.24 -15.04 -9.88
CA VAL A 290 -9.14 -15.94 -9.47
C VAL A 290 -8.75 -16.90 -10.60
N ASP A 291 -9.72 -17.48 -11.29
CA ASP A 291 -9.46 -18.47 -12.34
C ASP A 291 -8.96 -17.84 -13.66
N THR A 292 -9.22 -16.55 -13.90
CA THR A 292 -9.07 -15.91 -15.23
C THR A 292 -8.12 -14.71 -15.26
N CYS A 293 -8.10 -13.88 -14.22
CA CYS A 293 -7.34 -12.62 -14.17
C CYS A 293 -5.84 -12.88 -13.90
N THR A 294 -5.15 -13.44 -14.89
CA THR A 294 -3.77 -13.94 -14.74
C THR A 294 -2.71 -13.12 -15.48
N ASN A 295 -3.09 -11.96 -16.01
CA ASN A 295 -2.17 -11.11 -16.76
C ASN A 295 -1.04 -10.59 -15.83
N PRO A 296 0.25 -10.71 -16.22
CA PRO A 296 1.37 -10.27 -15.39
C PRO A 296 1.44 -8.75 -15.18
N SER A 297 0.68 -7.94 -15.93
CA SER A 297 0.56 -6.50 -15.68
C SER A 297 -0.10 -6.18 -14.33
N GLY A 298 -0.91 -7.12 -13.81
CA GLY A 298 -1.75 -6.91 -12.64
C GLY A 298 -2.78 -5.78 -12.78
N ARG A 299 -3.03 -5.28 -13.99
CA ARG A 299 -4.00 -4.20 -14.24
C ARG A 299 -5.41 -4.77 -14.32
N VAL A 300 -6.38 -4.09 -13.71
CA VAL A 300 -7.78 -4.53 -13.76
C VAL A 300 -8.38 -4.40 -15.15
N GLU A 301 -7.88 -3.49 -15.99
CA GLU A 301 -8.34 -3.35 -17.38
C GLU A 301 -8.01 -4.58 -18.24
N ASP A 302 -6.97 -5.32 -17.87
CA ASP A 302 -6.53 -6.51 -18.62
C ASP A 302 -7.32 -7.76 -18.23
N CYS A 303 -8.18 -7.69 -17.19
CA CYS A 303 -9.01 -8.83 -16.81
C CYS A 303 -10.41 -8.77 -17.45
N PRO A 304 -10.81 -9.79 -18.24
CA PRO A 304 -12.13 -9.82 -18.88
C PRO A 304 -13.29 -9.92 -17.88
N VAL A 305 -13.06 -10.38 -16.65
CA VAL A 305 -14.09 -10.43 -15.59
C VAL A 305 -14.52 -9.03 -15.16
N PHE A 306 -13.62 -8.05 -15.21
CA PHE A 306 -13.89 -6.68 -14.78
C PHE A 306 -14.37 -5.78 -15.93
N ALA A 307 -14.30 -6.27 -17.16
CA ALA A 307 -14.63 -5.49 -18.35
C ALA A 307 -16.08 -4.98 -18.29
N GLY A 308 -16.24 -3.66 -18.47
CA GLY A 308 -17.55 -3.00 -18.54
C GLY A 308 -18.12 -2.49 -17.21
N ASP A 309 -17.45 -2.73 -16.09
CA ASP A 309 -17.86 -2.24 -14.75
C ASP A 309 -16.68 -1.62 -13.97
N LEU A 310 -15.70 -1.09 -14.70
CA LEU A 310 -14.63 -0.27 -14.14
C LEU A 310 -15.09 1.18 -14.03
N GLN A 311 -15.00 1.74 -12.84
CA GLN A 311 -15.32 3.14 -12.56
C GLN A 311 -14.08 4.03 -12.59
N SER A 312 -14.27 5.28 -13.06
CA SER A 312 -13.23 6.32 -13.03
C SER A 312 -12.78 6.65 -11.61
N GLU A 313 -11.57 7.17 -11.44
CA GLU A 313 -11.05 7.64 -10.13
C GLU A 313 -11.98 8.67 -9.46
N ALA A 314 -12.54 9.60 -10.24
CA ALA A 314 -13.48 10.60 -9.72
C ALA A 314 -14.72 9.96 -9.10
N LYS A 315 -15.26 8.91 -9.75
CA LYS A 315 -16.43 8.17 -9.25
C LYS A 315 -16.12 7.38 -7.99
N GLN A 316 -14.93 6.79 -7.92
CA GLN A 316 -14.43 6.13 -6.70
C GLN A 316 -14.35 7.13 -5.53
N ALA A 317 -13.81 8.33 -5.79
CA ALA A 317 -13.61 9.37 -4.79
C ALA A 317 -14.90 9.97 -4.20
N GLU A 318 -16.00 9.89 -4.95
CA GLU A 318 -17.34 10.27 -4.47
C GLU A 318 -17.87 9.32 -3.39
N CYS A 319 -17.36 8.09 -3.30
CA CYS A 319 -17.90 7.11 -2.37
C CYS A 319 -17.52 7.42 -0.92
N LYS A 320 -18.54 7.54 -0.07
CA LYS A 320 -18.41 7.74 1.38
C LYS A 320 -19.34 6.78 2.11
N ILE A 321 -19.08 6.54 3.40
CA ILE A 321 -19.99 5.73 4.19
C ILE A 321 -21.36 6.40 4.27
N GLU A 322 -22.44 5.61 4.24
CA GLU A 322 -23.81 6.16 4.19
C GLU A 322 -24.13 7.02 5.43
N LYS A 323 -23.55 6.69 6.58
CA LYS A 323 -23.80 7.39 7.84
C LYS A 323 -22.61 7.31 8.77
N ILE A 324 -22.15 8.47 9.23
CA ILE A 324 -21.21 8.55 10.35
C ILE A 324 -21.99 8.27 11.67
N PRO A 325 -21.55 7.28 12.48
CA PRO A 325 -22.11 7.00 13.80
C PRO A 325 -22.23 8.25 14.65
N GLU A 326 -23.34 8.45 15.38
CA GLU A 326 -23.54 9.64 16.24
C GLU A 326 -22.36 9.86 17.19
N MET A 327 -21.85 8.77 17.76
CA MET A 327 -20.72 8.76 18.67
C MET A 327 -19.41 9.31 18.09
N LEU A 328 -19.27 9.38 16.77
CA LEU A 328 -18.04 9.80 16.07
C LEU A 328 -18.20 11.10 15.28
N ARG A 329 -19.39 11.72 15.25
CA ARG A 329 -19.65 12.89 14.39
C ARG A 329 -18.85 14.15 14.74
N HIS A 330 -18.27 14.18 15.93
CA HIS A 330 -17.48 15.30 16.43
C HIS A 330 -15.99 14.95 16.57
N GLU A 331 -15.57 13.77 16.12
CA GLU A 331 -14.17 13.40 16.12
C GLU A 331 -13.45 13.99 14.92
N ASP A 332 -12.26 14.51 15.19
CA ASP A 332 -11.30 14.92 14.18
C ASP A 332 -10.12 13.96 14.24
N CYS A 333 -10.07 13.04 13.27
CA CYS A 333 -8.95 12.13 13.09
C CYS A 333 -7.98 12.59 12.00
N GLU A 334 -8.16 13.80 11.46
CA GLU A 334 -7.28 14.39 10.44
C GLU A 334 -6.27 15.33 11.09
N GLY A 335 -6.73 16.16 12.03
CA GLY A 335 -5.90 17.15 12.69
C GLY A 335 -5.60 18.38 11.83
N PRO A 336 -4.72 19.29 12.29
CA PRO A 336 -3.88 19.15 13.48
C PRO A 336 -4.64 19.25 14.82
N THR A 337 -4.45 18.26 15.70
CA THR A 337 -5.00 18.22 17.07
C THR A 337 -3.92 17.90 18.10
N HIS A 338 -4.13 18.17 19.39
CA HIS A 338 -3.24 17.66 20.43
C HIS A 338 -3.53 16.19 20.71
N GLY A 339 -2.54 15.33 20.45
CA GLY A 339 -2.69 13.87 20.56
C GLY A 339 -3.50 13.24 19.42
N LEU A 340 -3.30 11.93 19.27
CA LEU A 340 -3.98 11.12 18.26
C LEU A 340 -5.49 11.05 18.51
N CYS A 341 -6.27 10.81 17.45
CA CYS A 341 -7.72 10.66 17.52
C CYS A 341 -8.14 9.68 18.62
N GLY A 342 -9.09 10.07 19.47
CA GLY A 342 -9.49 9.28 20.65
C GLY A 342 -8.55 9.38 21.85
N ASN A 343 -7.59 10.33 21.84
CA ASN A 343 -6.55 10.50 22.86
C ASN A 343 -5.68 9.24 23.03
N VAL A 344 -5.34 8.59 21.92
CA VAL A 344 -4.48 7.41 21.95
C VAL A 344 -3.05 7.83 22.35
N PRO A 345 -2.47 7.26 23.42
CA PRO A 345 -1.10 7.55 23.80
C PRO A 345 -0.14 6.92 22.80
N VAL A 346 0.93 7.64 22.46
CA VAL A 346 2.07 7.03 21.78
C VAL A 346 2.78 6.11 22.76
N GLN A 347 2.93 4.84 22.38
CA GLN A 347 3.58 3.81 23.17
C GLN A 347 4.88 3.37 22.48
N GLN A 348 6.01 3.79 23.04
CA GLN A 348 7.34 3.43 22.54
C GLN A 348 7.61 1.92 22.69
N GLY A 349 8.49 1.40 21.84
CA GLY A 349 9.02 0.04 21.96
C GLY A 349 10.29 -0.04 22.81
N PRO A 350 10.87 -1.23 22.96
CA PRO A 350 10.53 -2.48 22.25
C PRO A 350 9.46 -3.34 22.94
N GLU A 351 8.96 -2.95 24.10
CA GLU A 351 7.98 -3.74 24.85
C GLU A 351 6.63 -3.86 24.10
N TYR A 352 5.93 -4.97 24.34
CA TYR A 352 4.58 -5.15 23.82
C TYR A 352 3.65 -4.11 24.44
N ALA A 353 2.98 -3.33 23.60
CA ALA A 353 2.19 -2.18 24.03
C ALA A 353 1.06 -2.60 25.00
N ALA A 354 0.71 -1.70 25.92
CA ALA A 354 -0.48 -1.83 26.73
C ALA A 354 -1.73 -1.81 25.82
N PRO A 355 -2.77 -2.62 26.14
CA PRO A 355 -3.99 -2.62 25.36
C PRO A 355 -4.66 -1.24 25.43
N LEU A 356 -5.12 -0.76 24.27
CA LEU A 356 -5.95 0.43 24.17
C LEU A 356 -7.41 0.08 24.52
N ILE A 357 -8.16 1.06 25.02
CA ILE A 357 -9.55 0.86 25.43
C ILE A 357 -10.49 1.48 24.38
N PRO A 358 -11.41 0.70 23.78
CA PRO A 358 -12.42 1.25 22.88
C PRO A 358 -13.50 2.05 23.64
N GLY A 359 -14.18 2.94 22.92
CA GLY A 359 -15.26 3.79 23.46
C GLY A 359 -15.03 5.29 23.35
N ILE A 360 -16.02 6.07 23.77
CA ILE A 360 -16.00 7.55 23.76
C ILE A 360 -15.52 8.06 25.12
N GLY A 361 -14.62 9.05 25.13
CA GLY A 361 -14.23 9.76 26.35
C GLY A 361 -13.43 8.92 27.35
N VAL A 362 -13.09 7.68 26.99
CA VAL A 362 -12.18 6.84 27.75
C VAL A 362 -10.77 7.20 27.28
N ALA A 363 -10.05 7.99 28.07
CA ALA A 363 -8.61 8.11 27.84
C ALA A 363 -8.01 6.71 27.97
N SER A 364 -7.31 6.24 26.94
CA SER A 364 -6.48 5.04 27.09
C SER A 364 -5.50 5.31 28.25
N PRO A 365 -5.32 4.38 29.18
CA PRO A 365 -4.48 4.61 30.35
C PRO A 365 -3.10 5.10 29.91
N ASN A 366 -2.60 6.14 30.58
CA ASN A 366 -1.26 6.66 30.33
C ASN A 366 -0.27 5.49 30.27
N ALA A 367 0.52 5.44 29.19
CA ALA A 367 1.66 4.55 29.12
C ALA A 367 2.55 4.77 30.37
N PRO A 368 3.11 3.71 30.99
CA PRO A 368 4.13 3.91 32.01
C PRO A 368 5.23 4.79 31.42
N SER A 369 5.60 5.86 32.15
CA SER A 369 6.63 6.81 31.72
C SER A 369 7.88 6.08 31.22
N PRO A 370 8.48 6.50 30.10
CA PRO A 370 9.72 5.91 29.64
C PRO A 370 10.79 6.11 30.73
N SER A 371 11.39 5.02 31.22
CA SER A 371 12.78 5.14 31.65
C SER A 371 13.59 5.59 30.44
N PRO A 372 14.56 6.51 30.59
CA PRO A 372 15.39 6.91 29.47
C PRO A 372 16.08 5.66 28.93
N ALA A 373 15.63 5.19 27.76
CA ALA A 373 16.30 4.13 27.04
C ALA A 373 17.72 4.61 26.77
N ALA A 374 18.70 3.83 27.20
CA ALA A 374 20.06 3.99 26.71
C ALA A 374 20.01 3.92 25.17
N PRO A 375 20.80 4.73 24.44
CA PRO A 375 20.83 4.66 23.00
C PRO A 375 21.16 3.23 22.60
N SER A 376 20.17 2.54 22.01
CA SER A 376 20.46 1.31 21.28
C SER A 376 21.37 1.72 20.11
N PRO A 377 22.51 1.05 19.91
CA PRO A 377 23.37 1.40 18.80
C PRO A 377 22.59 1.20 17.51
N SER A 378 22.40 2.28 16.75
CA SER A 378 22.08 2.16 15.33
C SER A 378 23.11 1.20 14.73
N PRO A 379 22.70 0.10 14.07
CA PRO A 379 23.60 -0.53 13.13
C PRO A 379 23.94 0.57 12.12
N ALA A 380 25.23 0.95 12.06
CA ALA A 380 25.71 1.87 11.06
C ALA A 380 25.22 1.38 9.69
N ALA A 381 24.64 2.29 8.91
CA ALA A 381 24.29 2.00 7.54
C ALA A 381 25.51 1.39 6.85
N PRO A 382 25.46 0.15 6.33
CA PRO A 382 26.52 -0.30 5.47
C PRO A 382 26.51 0.58 4.22
N ASP A 383 27.65 1.16 3.88
CA ASP A 383 27.88 1.71 2.54
C ASP A 383 27.60 0.59 1.53
N TYR A 384 26.52 0.73 0.76
CA TYR A 384 26.19 -0.20 -0.31
C TYR A 384 27.18 0.02 -1.46
N PRO A 385 28.07 -0.94 -1.81
CA PRO A 385 28.81 -0.83 -3.05
C PRO A 385 27.85 -0.97 -4.23
N ALA A 386 27.96 -0.06 -5.19
CA ALA A 386 27.32 -0.20 -6.49
C ALA A 386 27.71 -1.55 -7.12
N ALA A 387 26.73 -2.24 -7.71
CA ALA A 387 26.96 -3.51 -8.40
C ALA A 387 28.07 -3.38 -9.45
N PRO A 388 29.05 -4.29 -9.51
CA PRO A 388 30.12 -4.24 -10.51
C PRO A 388 29.56 -4.58 -11.91
N PRO A 389 30.10 -3.96 -12.98
CA PRO A 389 29.69 -4.28 -14.35
C PRO A 389 30.15 -5.70 -14.75
N PRO A 390 29.45 -6.37 -15.68
CA PRO A 390 29.76 -7.74 -16.06
C PRO A 390 31.10 -7.83 -16.80
N ALA A 391 31.94 -8.77 -16.37
CA ALA A 391 33.24 -9.05 -16.99
C ALA A 391 33.10 -9.95 -18.23
N ALA A 392 33.87 -9.62 -19.28
CA ALA A 392 34.03 -10.38 -20.52
C ALA A 392 34.85 -11.69 -20.34
N PRO A 393 34.77 -12.67 -21.26
CA PRO A 393 35.23 -14.03 -21.02
C PRO A 393 36.67 -14.30 -21.46
N ALA A 394 37.39 -15.12 -20.70
CA ALA A 394 38.61 -15.85 -21.09
C ALA A 394 38.88 -16.93 -20.01
N SER A 395 39.48 -18.10 -20.22
CA SER A 395 39.81 -18.98 -21.34
C SER A 395 40.33 -20.28 -20.69
N SER A 396 40.25 -21.39 -21.41
CA SER A 396 40.48 -22.79 -21.02
C SER A 396 41.79 -23.17 -20.30
N SER A 397 41.76 -24.24 -19.48
CA SER A 397 42.81 -25.28 -19.46
C SER A 397 42.40 -26.63 -18.83
N ALA A 398 42.43 -27.67 -19.68
CA ALA A 398 42.78 -29.10 -19.52
C ALA A 398 42.09 -30.07 -18.50
N PRO A 399 41.78 -31.34 -18.91
CA PRO A 399 41.12 -32.37 -18.09
C PRO A 399 42.10 -33.43 -17.50
N PRO A 400 41.68 -34.24 -16.50
CA PRO A 400 42.45 -35.39 -15.98
C PRO A 400 42.13 -36.74 -16.69
N PRO A 401 42.99 -37.78 -16.56
CA PRO A 401 43.01 -38.99 -17.41
C PRO A 401 42.12 -40.16 -16.92
N PRO A 402 41.91 -41.22 -17.74
CA PRO A 402 40.89 -42.26 -17.49
C PRO A 402 41.41 -43.49 -16.69
N PRO A 403 40.52 -44.36 -16.15
CA PRO A 403 40.90 -45.53 -15.36
C PRO A 403 40.98 -46.84 -16.17
N ALA A 404 41.65 -47.85 -15.59
CA ALA A 404 41.89 -49.21 -16.13
C ALA A 404 40.94 -50.28 -15.51
N PRO A 405 40.84 -51.53 -16.05
CA PRO A 405 39.58 -52.29 -16.11
C PRO A 405 39.40 -53.54 -15.20
N VAL A 406 38.12 -53.77 -14.84
CA VAL A 406 37.25 -54.97 -14.65
C VAL A 406 37.79 -56.38 -14.29
N ALA A 407 37.12 -57.06 -13.33
CA ALA A 407 36.89 -58.52 -13.28
C ALA A 407 35.47 -58.87 -12.70
N ASN A 408 34.79 -59.90 -13.24
CA ASN A 408 33.36 -60.30 -13.02
C ASN A 408 33.17 -61.58 -12.11
N PRO A 409 31.97 -62.26 -12.02
CA PRO A 409 30.90 -62.25 -10.98
C PRO A 409 30.68 -63.69 -10.35
N PRO A 410 29.52 -64.23 -9.85
CA PRO A 410 28.16 -63.77 -9.39
C PRO A 410 27.81 -64.32 -7.94
N PRO A 411 26.56 -64.44 -7.35
CA PRO A 411 25.18 -64.28 -7.87
C PRO A 411 24.15 -63.44 -7.04
N GLN A 412 23.06 -63.08 -7.72
CA GLN A 412 21.80 -62.45 -7.25
C GLN A 412 20.85 -63.47 -6.55
N PRO A 413 19.74 -63.10 -5.83
CA PRO A 413 18.82 -61.96 -6.13
C PRO A 413 18.12 -61.24 -4.94
N LYS A 414 17.63 -60.02 -5.19
CA LYS A 414 16.21 -59.59 -5.02
C LYS A 414 16.05 -58.12 -5.48
N VAL A 415 14.95 -57.87 -6.17
CA VAL A 415 14.58 -56.62 -6.86
C VAL A 415 13.55 -55.88 -6.03
N ASP A 416 13.72 -54.56 -5.88
CA ASP A 416 12.64 -53.56 -5.73
C ASP A 416 13.17 -52.15 -6.14
N PRO A 417 12.30 -51.22 -6.58
CA PRO A 417 12.60 -50.27 -7.65
C PRO A 417 13.30 -48.95 -7.24
N ALA A 418 13.87 -48.33 -8.27
CA ALA A 418 14.86 -47.25 -8.26
C ALA A 418 14.45 -45.92 -7.60
N ALA A 419 15.43 -45.30 -6.93
CA ALA A 419 15.44 -43.90 -6.55
C ALA A 419 15.82 -43.00 -7.74
N ASN A 420 15.06 -41.92 -7.96
CA ASN A 420 15.45 -40.82 -8.85
C ASN A 420 16.52 -39.94 -8.18
N PRO A 421 17.46 -39.35 -8.96
CA PRO A 421 18.47 -38.44 -8.41
C PRO A 421 17.85 -37.10 -7.99
N VAL A 422 18.22 -36.63 -6.81
CA VAL A 422 17.87 -35.32 -6.24
C VAL A 422 18.64 -34.23 -6.98
N ILE A 423 17.93 -33.33 -7.64
CA ILE A 423 18.48 -32.07 -8.18
C ILE A 423 18.27 -31.00 -7.09
N PRO A 424 19.29 -30.20 -6.72
CA PRO A 424 19.12 -29.12 -5.76
C PRO A 424 18.16 -28.05 -6.31
N ALA A 425 17.11 -27.73 -5.56
CA ALA A 425 16.17 -26.68 -5.89
C ALA A 425 16.87 -25.31 -5.79
N VAL A 426 16.92 -24.58 -6.90
CA VAL A 426 17.34 -23.18 -6.94
C VAL A 426 16.11 -22.32 -6.69
N ALA A 427 16.18 -21.41 -5.71
CA ALA A 427 15.11 -20.49 -5.38
C ALA A 427 14.79 -19.53 -6.56
N PRO A 428 13.51 -19.19 -6.80
CA PRO A 428 13.13 -18.24 -7.83
C PRO A 428 13.62 -16.82 -7.50
N ALA A 429 14.11 -16.10 -8.51
CA ALA A 429 14.49 -14.70 -8.38
C ALA A 429 13.26 -13.80 -8.18
N LEU A 430 13.42 -12.72 -7.42
CA LEU A 430 12.40 -11.70 -7.18
C LEU A 430 11.88 -11.11 -8.52
N PRO A 431 10.57 -10.77 -8.62
CA PRO A 431 10.05 -10.11 -9.81
C PRO A 431 10.72 -8.75 -10.01
N LEU A 432 11.18 -8.49 -11.23
CA LEU A 432 11.63 -7.15 -11.62
C LEU A 432 10.43 -6.21 -11.67
N VAL A 433 10.52 -5.08 -10.97
CA VAL A 433 9.60 -3.95 -11.11
C VAL A 433 9.67 -3.45 -12.55
N THR A 434 8.52 -3.35 -13.22
CA THR A 434 8.42 -2.64 -14.50
C THR A 434 8.71 -1.16 -14.23
N PRO A 435 9.75 -0.55 -14.81
CA PRO A 435 9.99 0.88 -14.66
C PRO A 435 8.81 1.67 -15.23
N ALA A 436 8.55 2.86 -14.67
CA ALA A 436 7.66 3.83 -15.28
C ALA A 436 8.19 4.22 -16.68
N ALA A 437 7.30 4.62 -17.58
CA ALA A 437 7.67 5.05 -18.94
C ALA A 437 8.79 6.09 -18.93
N ASP A 438 9.77 5.94 -19.83
CA ASP A 438 10.94 6.82 -19.92
C ASP A 438 10.53 8.18 -20.53
N ILE A 439 11.11 9.28 -20.04
CA ILE A 439 10.87 10.64 -20.53
C ILE A 439 11.15 10.77 -22.05
N LYS A 440 12.01 9.90 -22.58
CA LYS A 440 12.39 9.88 -24.00
C LYS A 440 11.31 9.35 -24.93
N ASP A 441 10.28 8.70 -24.37
CA ASP A 441 9.14 8.19 -25.13
C ASP A 441 8.08 9.28 -25.38
N ALA A 442 8.21 10.45 -24.75
CA ALA A 442 7.43 11.64 -25.07
C ALA A 442 8.05 12.34 -26.30
N LYS A 443 7.45 12.14 -27.48
CA LYS A 443 7.74 13.02 -28.61
C LYS A 443 7.06 14.38 -28.37
N PRO A 444 7.78 15.51 -28.48
CA PRO A 444 7.15 16.81 -28.66
C PRO A 444 6.33 16.78 -29.95
N ASN A 445 5.11 17.32 -29.92
CA ASN A 445 4.41 17.63 -31.16
C ASN A 445 5.16 18.79 -31.83
N ASP A 446 5.70 18.55 -33.02
CA ASP A 446 6.45 19.50 -33.87
C ASP A 446 5.54 20.57 -34.53
N ASP A 447 4.43 20.97 -33.90
CA ASP A 447 3.51 21.97 -34.47
C ASP A 447 3.45 23.23 -33.59
N ASP A 448 4.25 24.23 -33.97
CA ASP A 448 4.10 25.69 -33.80
C ASP A 448 3.61 26.25 -32.44
N ASP A 449 4.52 26.72 -31.58
CA ASP A 449 4.40 28.02 -30.88
C ASP A 449 5.68 28.32 -30.04
N ASP A 450 6.47 29.30 -30.46
CA ASP A 450 7.74 29.74 -29.83
C ASP A 450 7.58 30.49 -28.48
N ASP A 451 6.38 30.53 -27.87
CA ASP A 451 6.07 31.32 -26.66
C ASP A 451 5.67 30.46 -25.43
N ILE A 452 5.98 29.17 -25.46
CA ILE A 452 5.71 28.25 -24.35
C ILE A 452 6.93 28.16 -23.42
N ILE A 453 6.78 28.65 -22.19
CA ILE A 453 7.77 28.45 -21.11
C ILE A 453 7.26 27.32 -20.21
N THR A 454 7.95 26.18 -20.22
CA THR A 454 7.65 25.07 -19.29
C THR A 454 8.24 25.33 -17.91
N THR A 455 7.46 25.10 -16.84
CA THR A 455 7.94 25.33 -15.46
C THR A 455 7.85 24.13 -14.53
N THR A 456 7.05 23.11 -14.84
CA THR A 456 6.90 21.90 -13.99
C THR A 456 6.21 20.77 -14.76
N THR A 457 6.53 19.53 -14.41
CA THR A 457 5.81 18.34 -14.86
C THR A 457 5.17 17.64 -13.66
N TYR A 458 3.97 17.08 -13.84
CA TYR A 458 3.37 16.19 -12.85
C TYR A 458 2.71 14.98 -13.54
N THR A 459 2.60 13.87 -12.81
CA THR A 459 2.06 12.62 -13.36
C THR A 459 0.65 12.40 -12.83
N LYS A 460 -0.28 12.08 -13.73
CA LYS A 460 -1.65 11.69 -13.41
C LYS A 460 -2.08 10.58 -14.37
N GLU A 461 -2.82 9.57 -13.91
CA GLU A 461 -3.30 8.46 -14.77
C GLU A 461 -2.18 7.71 -15.54
N GLY A 462 -0.94 7.71 -15.02
CA GLY A 462 0.22 7.11 -15.71
C GLY A 462 0.74 7.91 -16.92
N VAL A 463 0.26 9.13 -17.13
CA VAL A 463 0.70 10.06 -18.18
C VAL A 463 1.45 11.23 -17.54
N VAL A 464 2.58 11.62 -18.14
CA VAL A 464 3.34 12.80 -17.72
C VAL A 464 2.69 14.03 -18.35
N TYR A 465 2.19 14.93 -17.50
CA TYR A 465 1.65 16.22 -17.91
C TYR A 465 2.74 17.28 -17.76
N GLU A 466 3.00 18.00 -18.85
CA GLU A 466 3.88 19.16 -18.87
C GLU A 466 3.05 20.43 -18.68
N VAL A 467 3.38 21.22 -17.66
CA VAL A 467 2.71 22.50 -17.39
C VAL A 467 3.47 23.60 -18.12
N CYS A 468 2.86 24.05 -19.21
CA CYS A 468 3.30 25.13 -20.06
C CYS A 468 2.67 26.45 -19.60
N ILE A 469 3.50 27.44 -19.23
CA ILE A 469 3.05 28.81 -18.98
C ILE A 469 3.19 29.59 -20.28
N LYS A 470 2.08 30.20 -20.72
CA LYS A 470 2.05 31.17 -21.83
C LYS A 470 1.91 32.57 -21.22
N GLU A 471 2.88 33.44 -21.48
CA GLU A 471 2.80 34.85 -21.10
C GLU A 471 1.84 35.55 -22.07
N VAL A 472 0.79 36.20 -21.54
CA VAL A 472 -0.21 36.90 -22.37
C VAL A 472 -0.06 38.40 -22.10
N GLU A 473 0.42 39.17 -23.08
CA GLU A 473 0.39 40.63 -23.01
C GLU A 473 -1.07 41.12 -23.06
N VAL A 474 -1.58 41.64 -21.94
CA VAL A 474 -2.89 42.29 -21.89
C VAL A 474 -2.71 43.79 -22.08
N THR A 475 -2.98 44.30 -23.28
CA THR A 475 -2.99 45.74 -23.54
C THR A 475 -4.36 46.32 -23.21
N VAL A 476 -4.43 47.20 -22.20
CA VAL A 476 -5.66 47.94 -21.88
C VAL A 476 -5.67 49.25 -22.65
N THR A 477 -6.58 49.38 -23.62
CA THR A 477 -6.81 50.65 -24.31
C THR A 477 -7.75 51.52 -23.47
N VAL A 478 -7.23 52.60 -22.88
CA VAL A 478 -8.06 53.62 -22.22
C VAL A 478 -8.63 54.52 -23.32
N MET A 479 -9.94 54.41 -23.58
CA MET A 479 -10.64 55.38 -24.42
C MET A 479 -10.72 56.71 -23.66
N ALA A 480 -10.17 57.76 -24.25
CA ALA A 480 -10.33 59.13 -23.79
C ALA A 480 -11.43 59.78 -24.64
N ASP A 481 -12.61 60.04 -24.04
CA ASP A 481 -13.62 60.93 -24.64
C ASP A 481 -14.11 61.93 -23.56
N ASP A 482 -13.68 63.18 -23.78
CA ASP A 482 -14.41 64.45 -23.71
C ASP A 482 -15.13 64.94 -22.43
N GLU A 483 -14.45 65.92 -21.80
CA GLU A 483 -14.92 67.20 -21.20
C GLU A 483 -15.90 67.25 -20.00
N PRO A 484 -15.74 68.22 -19.07
CA PRO A 484 -16.22 68.12 -17.70
C PRO A 484 -17.56 68.84 -17.44
N ALA A 485 -18.45 68.19 -16.67
CA ALA A 485 -19.60 68.85 -16.05
C ALA A 485 -19.15 69.74 -14.85
N PRO A 486 -19.78 70.92 -14.63
CA PRO A 486 -19.22 71.95 -13.76
C PRO A 486 -19.37 71.65 -12.27
N SER A 487 -18.33 71.99 -11.51
CA SER A 487 -18.22 71.85 -10.05
C SER A 487 -19.20 72.72 -9.26
N PRO A 488 -19.84 72.23 -8.18
CA PRO A 488 -20.54 73.10 -7.24
C PRO A 488 -19.56 73.66 -6.19
N HIS A 489 -19.28 74.96 -6.30
CA HIS A 489 -18.61 75.73 -5.25
C HIS A 489 -19.46 75.83 -3.99
N LEU A 490 -18.78 75.70 -2.85
CA LEU A 490 -19.27 75.94 -1.51
C LEU A 490 -19.48 77.45 -1.22
N ARG A 491 -20.58 77.75 -0.51
CA ARG A 491 -20.83 78.81 0.51
C ARG A 491 -21.73 80.02 0.21
N ARG A 492 -22.71 80.11 1.12
CA ARG A 492 -23.28 81.27 1.86
C ARG A 492 -24.29 82.21 1.17
N HIS A 493 -25.42 82.37 1.88
CA HIS A 493 -26.12 83.61 2.30
C HIS A 493 -27.65 83.39 2.18
N ALA A 494 -28.35 83.26 3.31
CA ALA A 494 -29.00 84.33 4.08
C ALA A 494 -30.47 84.58 3.66
N HIS A 495 -31.33 84.57 4.68
CA HIS A 495 -32.77 84.81 4.70
C HIS A 495 -33.31 85.89 3.74
N ARG A 496 -34.49 85.66 3.13
CA ARG A 496 -35.69 86.52 3.34
C ARG A 496 -36.97 86.01 2.64
N HIS A 497 -37.99 85.82 3.47
CA HIS A 497 -39.43 86.11 3.34
C HIS A 497 -40.17 86.16 1.98
N ARG A 498 -41.36 85.52 2.05
CA ARG A 498 -42.74 86.05 1.86
C ARG A 498 -43.50 85.64 0.59
N ARG A 499 -44.49 84.77 0.85
CA ARG A 499 -45.96 84.92 0.74
C ARG A 499 -46.64 85.07 -0.64
N ASN A 500 -47.73 84.28 -0.67
CA ASN A 500 -49.05 84.50 -1.27
C ASN A 500 -49.17 84.28 -2.78
N ALA A 501 -50.29 83.83 -3.34
CA ALA A 501 -51.53 83.19 -2.89
C ALA A 501 -52.40 83.04 -4.17
N GLY A 502 -53.33 82.08 -4.18
CA GLY A 502 -54.44 82.00 -5.16
C GLY A 502 -54.06 81.23 -6.42
N HIS A 503 -54.83 80.25 -6.90
CA HIS A 503 -56.26 79.99 -6.78
C HIS A 503 -56.57 78.51 -6.65
#